data_AF-A0A0Q1A5V3-F1
#
_entry.id   AF-A0A0Q1A5V3-F1
#
_cell.length_a   1.000
_cell.length_b   1.000
_cell.length_c   1.000
_cell.angle_alpha   90.00
_cell.angle_beta   90.00
_cell.angle_gamma   90.00
#
_symmetry.space_group_name_H-M   'P 1'
#
loop_
_entity.id
_entity.type
_entity.pdbx_description
1 polymer ?
#
loop_
_entity_poly.entity_id
_entity_poly.type
_entity_poly.pdbx_seq_one_letter_code
_entity_poly.pdbx_strand_id
1 'polypeptide(L)'
;MKLDAEGDPPLFEEVFPHRIELTDETLSASVLHVTTLDQSVIDKLAQILSKHFANGFRINSPIELARFRSFAAEDWGEEILLPDEDLKSYLAGCGTTFDGKVYAVSAQTKERIRELVGEYFADGAQAIFFAEFYAKNENWLFGASVVSEDMLIGILRMLFPTLSFTQTYFGYTDASVFAVLESEILRVWGDDVLLTYKQLAKRLHYVPLDRIKYALGQNGNFIWSSVETFSHVSRIDITDEEREAIREAAVRECNAFGYVSITDLPFGEIEDRNYELSITAVHNAVYLICLLDKFDKKGKIVTRKGDVFDALSIMKKYCRTIDKCSLDDLLNIEKELTGEVRRRIPLEAGNTILVRINKDTYVADKYVHFNVDIIDEAIELFVKGDYLPLKSFTVFGAFPDCGQEWNLFLLESYCRRFSRRFRFDTPTANSRNAGVVIRKSCGMDYTEIMTDAVVNADIPFNDTVIGKFLYENGYTGRSTTAKVGEIIDKVKAIRERRD
;
A
#
# COMPACT_ATOMS: atom_id res chain seq x y z
N MET A 1 20.50 -41.70 47.91
CA MET A 1 20.17 -41.78 49.36
C MET A 1 18.76 -42.38 49.45
N LYS A 2 18.70 -43.67 49.86
CA LYS A 2 17.54 -44.55 50.21
C LYS A 2 16.46 -44.78 49.13
N LEU A 3 16.37 -45.94 48.45
CA LEU A 3 15.99 -47.33 48.88
C LEU A 3 14.53 -47.39 49.37
N ASP A 4 13.61 -47.96 48.58
CA ASP A 4 13.08 -49.36 48.64
C ASP A 4 11.66 -49.30 49.25
N ALA A 5 10.70 -50.21 49.12
CA ALA A 5 10.36 -51.33 48.22
C ALA A 5 8.96 -51.82 48.70
N GLU A 6 8.21 -52.46 47.79
CA GLU A 6 7.27 -53.59 48.02
C GLU A 6 6.09 -53.54 49.02
N GLY A 7 4.95 -54.08 48.56
CA GLY A 7 3.90 -54.64 49.41
C GLY A 7 2.58 -54.92 48.67
N ASP A 8 2.34 -56.18 48.34
CA ASP A 8 1.08 -56.79 47.85
C ASP A 8 0.87 -58.10 48.68
N PRO A 9 -0.24 -58.85 48.61
CA PRO A 9 -1.69 -58.63 48.79
C PRO A 9 -2.20 -59.42 50.05
N PRO A 10 -3.50 -59.81 50.25
CA PRO A 10 -4.02 -61.06 49.66
C PRO A 10 -5.57 -61.19 49.45
N LEU A 11 -5.94 -62.37 48.91
CA LEU A 11 -7.18 -62.99 48.42
C LEU A 11 -8.32 -63.27 49.44
N PHE A 12 -9.53 -63.65 48.95
CA PHE A 12 -10.35 -64.86 49.27
C PHE A 12 -11.75 -64.78 48.59
N GLU A 13 -12.06 -65.64 47.58
CA GLU A 13 -12.95 -66.84 47.57
C GLU A 13 -14.44 -66.58 47.93
N GLU A 14 -15.37 -66.65 46.96
CA GLU A 14 -16.20 -67.81 46.50
C GLU A 14 -17.47 -68.07 47.33
N VAL A 15 -18.56 -68.47 46.64
CA VAL A 15 -19.66 -69.41 47.02
C VAL A 15 -20.98 -69.08 46.27
N PHE A 16 -21.33 -69.90 45.27
CA PHE A 16 -22.71 -70.22 44.80
C PHE A 16 -23.32 -71.30 45.74
N PRO A 17 -24.56 -71.86 45.64
CA PRO A 17 -25.61 -71.83 44.57
C PRO A 17 -27.08 -71.81 45.09
N HIS A 18 -28.09 -71.79 44.19
CA HIS A 18 -29.13 -72.84 44.08
C HIS A 18 -30.23 -72.55 43.04
N ARG A 19 -30.85 -73.66 42.60
CA ARG A 19 -31.64 -73.94 41.41
C ARG A 19 -33.07 -74.28 41.82
N ILE A 20 -34.10 -73.75 41.15
CA ILE A 20 -35.43 -74.39 41.02
C ILE A 20 -35.98 -74.14 39.61
N GLU A 21 -36.47 -75.21 38.99
CA GLU A 21 -37.03 -75.34 37.65
C GLU A 21 -38.57 -75.22 37.64
N LEU A 22 -39.09 -74.67 36.52
CA LEU A 22 -40.30 -75.03 35.76
C LEU A 22 -41.70 -74.92 36.40
N THR A 23 -42.56 -74.06 35.84
CA THR A 23 -43.66 -74.49 34.94
C THR A 23 -44.32 -73.31 34.21
N ASP A 24 -44.83 -73.67 33.06
CA ASP A 24 -45.35 -72.93 31.90
C ASP A 24 -46.64 -72.13 32.18
N GLU A 25 -46.81 -70.99 31.50
CA GLU A 25 -47.99 -70.62 30.68
C GLU A 25 -48.01 -69.11 30.36
N THR A 26 -47.75 -68.83 29.08
CA THR A 26 -48.28 -67.75 28.21
C THR A 26 -49.42 -66.89 28.79
N LEU A 27 -49.54 -65.57 28.59
CA LEU A 27 -49.39 -64.78 27.35
C LEU A 27 -49.57 -63.28 27.66
N SER A 28 -48.91 -62.43 26.86
CA SER A 28 -49.37 -61.12 26.37
C SER A 28 -48.63 -59.84 26.81
N ALA A 29 -48.11 -59.18 25.76
CA ALA A 29 -47.73 -57.78 25.62
C ALA A 29 -46.43 -57.32 26.29
N SER A 30 -45.29 -57.72 25.70
CA SER A 30 -44.02 -57.01 25.87
C SER A 30 -43.95 -55.80 24.94
N VAL A 31 -44.10 -54.64 25.57
CA VAL A 31 -43.59 -53.34 25.16
C VAL A 31 -42.14 -53.48 24.69
N LEU A 32 -41.87 -53.13 23.42
CA LEU A 32 -40.50 -52.97 22.94
C LEU A 32 -39.95 -51.62 23.42
N HIS A 33 -39.20 -51.65 24.52
CA HIS A 33 -38.25 -50.61 24.85
C HIS A 33 -37.12 -50.63 23.81
N VAL A 34 -37.10 -49.65 22.91
CA VAL A 34 -36.01 -49.43 21.96
C VAL A 34 -34.96 -48.55 22.64
N THR A 35 -33.88 -49.15 23.11
CA THR A 35 -32.67 -48.44 23.57
C THR A 35 -31.45 -48.97 22.83
N THR A 36 -31.45 -48.78 21.51
CA THR A 36 -30.30 -48.59 20.60
C THR A 36 -30.88 -48.62 19.18
N LEU A 37 -30.95 -47.47 18.51
CA LEU A 37 -31.40 -47.41 17.12
C LEU A 37 -30.32 -48.04 16.22
N ASP A 38 -30.72 -48.99 15.38
CA ASP A 38 -29.86 -49.58 14.35
C ASP A 38 -29.29 -48.50 13.41
N GLN A 39 -28.07 -48.70 12.90
CA GLN A 39 -27.44 -47.88 11.87
C GLN A 39 -28.38 -47.65 10.66
N SER A 40 -29.26 -48.62 10.38
CA SER A 40 -30.29 -48.54 9.34
C SER A 40 -31.28 -47.37 9.55
N VAL A 41 -31.56 -46.98 10.79
CA VAL A 41 -32.48 -45.88 11.10
C VAL A 41 -31.79 -44.53 10.97
N ILE A 42 -30.50 -44.45 11.30
CA ILE A 42 -29.66 -43.27 11.08
C ILE A 42 -29.54 -42.97 9.59
N ASP A 43 -29.25 -43.99 8.78
CA ASP A 43 -29.12 -43.85 7.32
C ASP A 43 -30.44 -43.39 6.69
N LYS A 44 -31.56 -43.93 7.17
CA LYS A 44 -32.91 -43.51 6.80
C LYS A 44 -33.13 -42.02 7.14
N LEU A 45 -32.91 -41.59 8.37
CA LEU A 45 -33.06 -40.18 8.78
C LEU A 45 -32.22 -39.23 7.91
N ALA A 46 -30.98 -39.62 7.60
CA ALA A 46 -30.10 -38.87 6.70
C ALA A 46 -30.66 -38.77 5.26
N GLN A 47 -31.30 -39.82 4.74
CA GLN A 47 -31.94 -39.79 3.42
C GLN A 47 -33.08 -38.78 3.35
N ILE A 48 -33.93 -38.68 4.39
CA ILE A 48 -35.00 -37.67 4.43
C ILE A 48 -34.41 -36.26 4.45
N LEU A 49 -33.40 -36.02 5.30
CA LEU A 49 -32.72 -34.72 5.35
C LEU A 49 -32.17 -34.34 3.97
N SER A 50 -31.55 -35.28 3.26
CA SER A 50 -30.99 -35.05 1.93
C SER A 50 -32.07 -34.82 0.86
N LYS A 51 -33.15 -35.60 0.87
CA LYS A 51 -34.19 -35.58 -0.17
C LYS A 51 -35.15 -34.40 -0.05
N HIS A 52 -35.56 -34.06 1.17
CA HIS A 52 -36.64 -33.09 1.42
C HIS A 52 -36.17 -31.77 2.03
N PHE A 53 -34.95 -31.72 2.58
CA PHE A 53 -34.42 -30.56 3.30
C PHE A 53 -33.08 -30.07 2.73
N ALA A 54 -32.99 -29.94 1.40
CA ALA A 54 -31.79 -29.46 0.71
C ALA A 54 -31.29 -28.09 1.19
N ASN A 55 -32.18 -27.23 1.70
CA ASN A 55 -31.85 -25.89 2.23
C ASN A 55 -31.63 -25.87 3.76
N GLY A 56 -31.39 -27.05 4.34
CA GLY A 56 -31.20 -27.29 5.76
C GLY A 56 -32.51 -27.40 6.54
N PHE A 57 -32.47 -28.22 7.59
CA PHE A 57 -33.57 -28.47 8.53
C PHE A 57 -33.40 -27.66 9.81
N ARG A 58 -34.34 -26.76 10.14
CA ARG A 58 -34.36 -25.96 11.37
C ARG A 58 -34.70 -26.84 12.58
N ILE A 59 -33.68 -27.22 13.34
CA ILE A 59 -33.76 -28.19 14.44
C ILE A 59 -34.73 -27.79 15.56
N ASN A 60 -34.90 -26.49 15.78
CA ASN A 60 -35.75 -25.94 16.85
C ASN A 60 -37.14 -25.50 16.35
N SER A 61 -37.50 -25.79 15.10
CA SER A 61 -38.80 -25.43 14.54
C SER A 61 -39.82 -26.56 14.71
N PRO A 62 -40.87 -26.41 15.53
CA PRO A 62 -41.91 -27.43 15.67
C PRO A 62 -42.60 -27.76 14.33
N ILE A 63 -42.72 -26.74 13.46
CA ILE A 63 -43.34 -26.87 12.14
C ILE A 63 -42.47 -27.74 11.22
N GLU A 64 -41.14 -27.53 11.21
CA GLU A 64 -40.26 -28.37 10.39
C GLU A 64 -40.16 -29.78 10.93
N LEU A 65 -40.13 -29.94 12.26
CA LEU A 65 -40.13 -31.26 12.89
C LEU A 65 -41.39 -32.07 12.54
N ALA A 66 -42.56 -31.41 12.55
CA ALA A 66 -43.81 -32.03 12.08
C ALA A 66 -43.73 -32.41 10.58
N ARG A 67 -43.23 -31.51 9.72
CA ARG A 67 -43.02 -31.81 8.29
C ARG A 67 -42.05 -32.96 8.06
N PHE A 68 -40.98 -33.04 8.85
CA PHE A 68 -40.02 -34.14 8.78
C PHE A 68 -40.68 -35.49 9.08
N ARG A 69 -41.49 -35.55 10.15
CA ARG A 69 -42.25 -36.77 10.49
C ARG A 69 -43.25 -37.15 9.40
N SER A 70 -43.92 -36.19 8.77
CA SER A 70 -44.82 -36.44 7.64
C SER A 70 -44.06 -37.04 6.44
N PHE A 71 -42.92 -36.45 6.06
CA PHE A 71 -42.09 -37.01 4.97
C PHE A 71 -41.53 -38.40 5.31
N ALA A 72 -41.24 -38.67 6.58
CA ALA A 72 -40.82 -40.01 7.01
C ALA A 72 -41.93 -41.05 6.88
N ALA A 73 -43.15 -40.70 7.28
CA ALA A 73 -44.31 -41.57 7.12
C ALA A 73 -44.63 -41.82 5.63
N GLU A 74 -44.49 -40.80 4.78
CA GLU A 74 -44.66 -40.94 3.33
C GLU A 74 -43.58 -41.81 2.67
N ASP A 75 -42.30 -41.59 3.02
CA ASP A 75 -41.18 -42.29 2.38
C ASP A 75 -40.97 -43.72 2.90
N TRP A 76 -41.29 -43.99 4.17
CA TRP A 76 -41.02 -45.29 4.81
C TRP A 76 -42.27 -46.11 5.12
N GLY A 77 -43.46 -45.51 5.08
CA GLY A 77 -44.72 -46.16 5.44
C GLY A 77 -44.91 -46.39 6.95
N GLU A 78 -44.04 -45.82 7.79
CA GLU A 78 -44.08 -45.95 9.25
C GLU A 78 -43.92 -44.58 9.93
N GLU A 79 -44.65 -44.35 11.02
CA GLU A 79 -44.52 -43.12 11.82
C GLU A 79 -43.29 -43.19 12.75
N ILE A 80 -42.51 -42.11 12.78
CA ILE A 80 -41.44 -41.95 13.77
C ILE A 80 -42.09 -41.68 15.13
N LEU A 81 -41.94 -42.61 16.07
CA LEU A 81 -42.45 -42.50 17.46
C LEU A 81 -41.43 -41.93 18.46
N LEU A 82 -40.22 -41.59 18.02
CA LEU A 82 -39.18 -41.00 18.89
C LEU A 82 -39.66 -39.68 19.51
N PRO A 83 -39.36 -39.41 20.79
CA PRO A 83 -39.54 -38.09 21.40
C PRO A 83 -38.81 -36.98 20.62
N ASP A 84 -39.34 -35.76 20.66
CA ASP A 84 -38.79 -34.64 19.89
C ASP A 84 -37.31 -34.35 20.20
N GLU A 85 -36.92 -34.39 21.48
CA GLU A 85 -35.53 -34.13 21.89
C GLU A 85 -34.57 -35.22 21.40
N ASP A 86 -34.98 -36.48 21.44
CA ASP A 86 -34.18 -37.59 20.93
C ASP A 86 -34.04 -37.48 19.41
N LEU A 87 -35.13 -37.22 18.70
CA LEU A 87 -35.12 -37.02 17.24
C LEU A 87 -34.21 -35.86 16.83
N LYS A 88 -34.26 -34.72 17.53
CA LYS A 88 -33.36 -33.58 17.29
C LYS A 88 -31.89 -33.99 17.44
N SER A 89 -31.55 -34.70 18.52
CA SER A 89 -30.20 -35.18 18.78
C SER A 89 -29.69 -36.09 17.65
N TYR A 90 -30.53 -37.02 17.19
CA TYR A 90 -30.19 -37.89 16.05
C TYR A 90 -30.01 -37.12 14.74
N LEU A 91 -30.93 -36.19 14.43
CA LEU A 91 -30.82 -35.37 13.22
C LEU A 91 -29.54 -34.52 13.23
N ALA A 92 -29.18 -33.93 14.37
CA ALA A 92 -27.93 -33.21 14.53
C ALA A 92 -26.70 -34.09 14.26
N GLY A 93 -26.74 -35.36 14.66
CA GLY A 93 -25.69 -36.36 14.39
C GLY A 93 -25.67 -36.88 12.94
N CYS A 94 -26.80 -36.87 12.24
CA CYS A 94 -26.91 -37.30 10.83
C CYS A 94 -26.34 -36.29 9.84
N GLY A 95 -26.22 -35.02 10.23
CA GLY A 95 -25.85 -33.92 9.35
C GLY A 95 -24.76 -33.02 9.93
N THR A 96 -24.55 -31.88 9.28
CA THR A 96 -23.68 -30.80 9.75
C THR A 96 -24.56 -29.68 10.27
N THR A 97 -24.48 -29.39 11.58
CA THR A 97 -25.25 -28.33 12.21
C THR A 97 -24.57 -26.98 11.97
N PHE A 98 -25.29 -26.02 11.38
CA PHE A 98 -24.82 -24.68 11.11
C PHE A 98 -25.99 -23.68 11.18
N ASP A 99 -25.80 -22.58 11.92
CA ASP A 99 -26.79 -21.50 12.09
C ASP A 99 -28.21 -21.99 12.45
N GLY A 100 -28.29 -22.88 13.44
CA GLY A 100 -29.57 -23.44 13.91
C GLY A 100 -30.28 -24.40 12.93
N LYS A 101 -29.60 -24.77 11.83
CA LYS A 101 -30.06 -25.77 10.87
C LYS A 101 -29.14 -26.97 10.78
N VAL A 102 -29.68 -28.11 10.36
CA VAL A 102 -28.96 -29.33 10.03
C VAL A 102 -28.92 -29.49 8.51
N TYR A 103 -27.73 -29.59 7.94
CA TYR A 103 -27.51 -29.82 6.51
C TYR A 103 -26.99 -31.22 6.26
N ALA A 104 -27.56 -31.91 5.27
CA ALA A 104 -27.16 -33.26 4.87
C ALA A 104 -25.92 -33.24 3.95
N VAL A 105 -24.75 -32.94 4.52
CA VAL A 105 -23.48 -33.02 3.77
C VAL A 105 -23.04 -34.48 3.67
N SER A 106 -23.10 -35.04 2.46
CA SER A 106 -22.79 -36.45 2.22
C SER A 106 -21.32 -36.81 2.52
N ALA A 107 -21.05 -38.09 2.81
CA ALA A 107 -19.69 -38.58 2.95
C ALA A 107 -18.87 -38.39 1.66
N GLN A 108 -19.50 -38.56 0.48
CA GLN A 108 -18.87 -38.32 -0.82
C GLN A 108 -18.44 -36.85 -1.00
N THR A 109 -19.26 -35.91 -0.54
CA THR A 109 -18.91 -34.48 -0.54
C THR A 109 -17.68 -34.22 0.33
N LYS A 110 -17.64 -34.79 1.53
CA LYS A 110 -16.50 -34.67 2.45
C LYS A 110 -15.23 -35.29 1.86
N GLU A 111 -15.34 -36.43 1.18
CA GLU A 111 -14.22 -37.07 0.49
C GLU A 111 -13.70 -36.19 -0.65
N ARG A 112 -14.59 -35.65 -1.49
CA ARG A 112 -14.20 -34.74 -2.57
C ARG A 112 -13.50 -33.47 -2.06
N ILE A 113 -13.94 -32.90 -0.93
CA ILE A 113 -13.23 -31.80 -0.26
C ILE A 113 -11.83 -32.26 0.14
N ARG A 114 -11.72 -33.46 0.73
CA ARG A 114 -10.43 -34.01 1.16
C ARG A 114 -9.47 -34.22 -0.01
N GLU A 115 -9.95 -34.75 -1.12
CA GLU A 115 -9.18 -34.95 -2.35
C GLU A 115 -8.64 -33.62 -2.89
N LEU A 116 -9.50 -32.61 -3.07
CA LEU A 116 -9.07 -31.30 -3.59
C LEU A 116 -8.01 -30.61 -2.71
N VAL A 117 -8.16 -30.71 -1.40
CA VAL A 117 -7.19 -30.16 -0.45
C VAL A 117 -5.89 -30.96 -0.49
N GLY A 118 -6.00 -32.29 -0.52
CA GLY A 118 -4.86 -33.21 -0.58
C GLY A 118 -4.04 -33.03 -1.85
N GLU A 119 -4.68 -32.92 -3.02
CA GLU A 119 -4.03 -32.65 -4.30
C GLU A 119 -3.25 -31.34 -4.27
N TYR A 120 -3.87 -30.26 -3.78
CA TYR A 120 -3.21 -28.95 -3.73
C TYR A 120 -1.99 -28.94 -2.79
N PHE A 121 -2.07 -29.64 -1.66
CA PHE A 121 -0.92 -29.78 -0.76
C PHE A 121 0.14 -30.76 -1.27
N ALA A 122 -0.23 -31.79 -2.04
CA ALA A 122 0.72 -32.70 -2.69
C ALA A 122 1.62 -31.97 -3.70
N ASP A 123 1.12 -30.89 -4.32
CA ASP A 123 1.89 -29.97 -5.17
C ASP A 123 2.83 -29.03 -4.37
N GLY A 124 2.99 -29.27 -3.06
CA GLY A 124 3.91 -28.58 -2.16
C GLY A 124 3.36 -27.30 -1.53
N ALA A 125 2.10 -26.94 -1.78
CA ALA A 125 1.48 -25.78 -1.15
C ALA A 125 1.51 -25.90 0.38
N GLN A 126 1.66 -24.77 1.07
CA GLN A 126 1.67 -24.72 2.53
C GLN A 126 0.38 -24.15 3.12
N ALA A 127 -0.43 -23.46 2.29
CA ALA A 127 -1.65 -22.79 2.75
C ALA A 127 -2.74 -22.74 1.67
N ILE A 128 -3.99 -22.80 2.11
CA ILE A 128 -5.21 -22.61 1.31
C ILE A 128 -6.06 -21.53 1.99
N PHE A 129 -6.43 -20.48 1.25
CA PHE A 129 -7.30 -19.41 1.78
C PHE A 129 -8.77 -19.82 1.68
N PHE A 130 -9.51 -19.65 2.77
CA PHE A 130 -10.90 -20.13 2.87
C PHE A 130 -11.81 -19.49 1.82
N ALA A 131 -11.80 -18.15 1.74
CA ALA A 131 -12.62 -17.40 0.80
C ALA A 131 -12.36 -17.80 -0.66
N GLU A 132 -11.09 -17.97 -1.05
CA GLU A 132 -10.75 -18.34 -2.43
C GLU A 132 -11.13 -19.79 -2.73
N PHE A 133 -10.88 -20.71 -1.78
CA PHE A 133 -11.29 -22.10 -1.92
C PHE A 133 -12.80 -22.25 -2.04
N TYR A 134 -13.57 -21.55 -1.21
CA TYR A 134 -15.03 -21.57 -1.27
C TYR A 134 -15.51 -20.97 -2.59
N ALA A 135 -15.08 -19.76 -2.95
CA ALA A 135 -15.53 -19.07 -4.16
C ALA A 135 -15.29 -19.90 -5.44
N LYS A 136 -14.15 -20.59 -5.56
CA LYS A 136 -13.87 -21.43 -6.73
C LYS A 136 -14.67 -22.73 -6.78
N ASN A 137 -15.16 -23.19 -5.64
CA ASN A 137 -15.90 -24.44 -5.49
C ASN A 137 -17.40 -24.23 -5.17
N GLU A 138 -17.86 -22.97 -5.09
CA GLU A 138 -19.17 -22.57 -4.56
C GLU A 138 -20.31 -23.31 -5.25
N ASN A 139 -20.30 -23.37 -6.60
CA ASN A 139 -21.38 -23.96 -7.38
C ASN A 139 -21.71 -25.40 -6.96
N TRP A 140 -20.68 -26.24 -6.78
CA TRP A 140 -20.91 -27.65 -6.42
C TRP A 140 -20.99 -27.84 -4.91
N LEU A 141 -20.31 -27.00 -4.10
CA LEU A 141 -20.43 -27.00 -2.65
C LEU A 141 -21.86 -26.65 -2.21
N PHE A 142 -22.44 -25.59 -2.77
CA PHE A 142 -23.81 -25.17 -2.52
C PHE A 142 -24.80 -26.27 -2.91
N GLY A 143 -24.65 -26.85 -4.11
CA GLY A 143 -25.44 -28.00 -4.54
C GLY A 143 -25.30 -29.23 -3.64
N ALA A 144 -24.17 -29.35 -2.92
CA ALA A 144 -23.89 -30.41 -1.94
C ALA A 144 -24.22 -30.00 -0.49
N SER A 145 -25.07 -28.99 -0.30
CA SER A 145 -25.53 -28.49 1.01
C SER A 145 -24.45 -27.82 1.88
N VAL A 146 -23.32 -27.38 1.29
CA VAL A 146 -22.31 -26.54 1.95
C VAL A 146 -22.56 -25.08 1.56
N VAL A 147 -23.35 -24.39 2.36
CA VAL A 147 -24.02 -23.14 1.95
C VAL A 147 -23.25 -21.86 2.28
N SER A 148 -22.12 -21.95 2.99
CA SER A 148 -21.27 -20.79 3.28
C SER A 148 -19.81 -21.17 3.50
N GLU A 149 -18.93 -20.17 3.45
CA GLU A 149 -17.52 -20.28 3.83
C GLU A 149 -17.37 -20.74 5.30
N ASP A 150 -18.11 -20.16 6.24
CA ASP A 150 -18.04 -20.53 7.66
C ASP A 150 -18.41 -21.99 7.90
N MET A 151 -19.41 -22.49 7.18
CA MET A 151 -19.79 -23.90 7.24
C MET A 151 -18.68 -24.80 6.69
N LEU A 152 -18.05 -24.40 5.58
CA LEU A 152 -16.91 -25.10 5.02
C LEU A 152 -15.73 -25.13 6.01
N ILE A 153 -15.44 -24.03 6.72
CA ILE A 153 -14.38 -23.98 7.74
C ILE A 153 -14.63 -25.02 8.83
N GLY A 154 -15.88 -25.16 9.29
CA GLY A 154 -16.26 -26.20 10.25
C GLY A 154 -16.00 -27.62 9.74
N ILE A 155 -16.35 -27.88 8.46
CA ILE A 155 -16.08 -29.17 7.81
C ILE A 155 -14.57 -29.42 7.68
N LEU A 156 -13.79 -28.43 7.25
CA LEU A 156 -12.34 -28.55 7.09
C LEU A 156 -11.66 -28.88 8.42
N ARG A 157 -12.08 -28.25 9.54
CA ARG A 157 -11.56 -28.55 10.88
C ARG A 157 -11.83 -29.99 11.30
N MET A 158 -12.99 -30.53 10.94
CA MET A 158 -13.33 -31.94 11.16
C MET A 158 -12.46 -32.88 10.32
N LEU A 159 -12.24 -32.54 9.04
CA LEU A 159 -11.50 -33.39 8.10
C LEU A 159 -9.99 -33.37 8.33
N PHE A 160 -9.45 -32.25 8.81
CA PHE A 160 -8.02 -32.00 8.97
C PHE A 160 -7.65 -31.49 10.36
N PRO A 161 -7.86 -32.29 11.43
CA PRO A 161 -7.65 -31.85 12.81
C PRO A 161 -6.18 -31.53 13.15
N THR A 162 -5.23 -31.99 12.32
CA THR A 162 -3.79 -31.79 12.52
C THR A 162 -3.24 -30.54 11.84
N LEU A 163 -4.01 -29.89 10.96
CA LEU A 163 -3.57 -28.66 10.29
C LEU A 163 -3.80 -27.43 11.17
N SER A 164 -3.02 -26.38 10.89
CA SER A 164 -3.19 -25.07 11.51
C SER A 164 -4.30 -24.30 10.82
N PHE A 165 -5.13 -23.60 11.60
CA PHE A 165 -6.24 -22.78 11.09
C PHE A 165 -6.12 -21.36 11.63
N THR A 166 -5.95 -20.41 10.73
CA THR A 166 -5.96 -18.96 11.04
C THR A 166 -7.35 -18.37 10.78
N GLN A 167 -7.45 -17.04 10.81
CA GLN A 167 -8.68 -16.35 10.42
C GLN A 167 -8.95 -16.39 8.90
N THR A 168 -7.91 -16.55 8.06
CA THR A 168 -8.05 -16.36 6.60
C THR A 168 -7.63 -17.56 5.77
N TYR A 169 -6.81 -18.45 6.32
CA TYR A 169 -6.30 -19.63 5.65
C TYR A 169 -6.05 -20.78 6.62
N PHE A 170 -5.86 -21.99 6.09
CA PHE A 170 -5.40 -23.17 6.82
C PHE A 170 -4.26 -23.88 6.08
N GLY A 171 -3.48 -24.69 6.78
CA GLY A 171 -2.41 -25.49 6.18
C GLY A 171 -1.37 -25.99 7.16
N TYR A 172 -0.16 -26.27 6.67
CA TYR A 172 0.97 -26.80 7.45
C TYR A 172 1.77 -25.71 8.19
N THR A 173 1.34 -24.45 8.08
CA THR A 173 1.97 -23.30 8.73
C THR A 173 0.92 -22.42 9.38
N ASP A 174 1.32 -21.72 10.44
CA ASP A 174 0.57 -20.66 11.12
C ASP A 174 1.28 -19.30 11.02
N ALA A 175 2.23 -19.17 10.09
CA ALA A 175 2.99 -17.95 9.88
C ALA A 175 2.09 -16.75 9.51
N SER A 176 2.65 -15.54 9.63
CA SER A 176 1.93 -14.34 9.22
C SER A 176 1.48 -14.43 7.75
N VAL A 177 0.32 -13.85 7.43
CA VAL A 177 -0.23 -13.83 6.05
C VAL A 177 0.82 -13.31 5.06
N PHE A 178 1.61 -12.31 5.44
CA PHE A 178 2.66 -11.77 4.58
C PHE A 178 3.75 -12.81 4.25
N ALA A 179 4.26 -13.53 5.25
CA ALA A 179 5.27 -14.56 5.07
C ALA A 179 4.76 -15.74 4.23
N VAL A 180 3.52 -16.18 4.48
CA VAL A 180 2.87 -17.25 3.70
C VAL A 180 2.72 -16.86 2.23
N LEU A 181 2.29 -15.62 1.95
CA LEU A 181 2.15 -15.14 0.58
C LEU A 181 3.50 -15.09 -0.14
N GLU A 182 4.55 -14.59 0.51
CA GLU A 182 5.91 -14.59 -0.05
C GLU A 182 6.37 -16.00 -0.38
N SER A 183 6.25 -16.95 0.56
CA SER A 183 6.68 -18.33 0.33
C SER A 183 5.87 -19.03 -0.76
N GLU A 184 4.55 -18.83 -0.80
CA GLU A 184 3.69 -19.45 -1.81
C GLU A 184 3.97 -18.88 -3.21
N ILE A 185 4.14 -17.55 -3.32
CA ILE A 185 4.52 -16.91 -4.59
C ILE A 185 5.88 -17.43 -5.07
N LEU A 186 6.86 -17.53 -4.17
CA LEU A 186 8.19 -18.01 -4.53
C LEU A 186 8.19 -19.49 -4.94
N ARG A 187 7.40 -20.33 -4.25
CA ARG A 187 7.22 -21.75 -4.57
C ARG A 187 6.76 -21.97 -6.01
N VAL A 188 5.79 -21.17 -6.47
CA VAL A 188 5.24 -21.30 -7.83
C VAL A 188 5.94 -20.44 -8.89
N TRP A 189 6.98 -19.70 -8.50
CA TRP A 189 7.67 -18.79 -9.42
C TRP A 189 8.31 -19.56 -10.58
N GLY A 190 8.88 -20.74 -10.31
CA GLY A 190 9.55 -21.56 -11.31
C GLY A 190 10.80 -20.86 -11.88
N ASP A 191 11.14 -21.16 -13.13
CA ASP A 191 12.34 -20.63 -13.80
C ASP A 191 12.10 -19.35 -14.61
N ASP A 192 10.87 -18.83 -14.62
CA ASP A 192 10.53 -17.61 -15.33
C ASP A 192 11.24 -16.38 -14.71
N VAL A 193 11.82 -15.54 -15.57
CA VAL A 193 12.41 -14.24 -15.16
C VAL A 193 11.31 -13.25 -14.79
N LEU A 194 10.20 -13.27 -15.53
CA LEU A 194 9.07 -12.35 -15.37
C LEU A 194 7.74 -13.10 -15.26
N LEU A 195 6.92 -12.67 -14.30
CA LEU A 195 5.56 -13.16 -14.15
C LEU A 195 4.56 -12.01 -13.99
N THR A 196 3.39 -12.20 -14.58
CA THR A 196 2.24 -11.32 -14.43
C THR A 196 1.33 -11.76 -13.28
N TYR A 197 0.51 -10.83 -12.79
CA TYR A 197 -0.55 -11.16 -11.83
C TYR A 197 -1.44 -12.34 -12.29
N LYS A 198 -1.79 -12.39 -13.58
CA LYS A 198 -2.65 -13.45 -14.14
C LYS A 198 -1.95 -14.81 -14.14
N GLN A 199 -0.67 -14.86 -14.49
CA GLN A 199 0.10 -16.11 -14.45
C GLN A 199 0.23 -16.62 -13.01
N LEU A 200 0.55 -15.74 -12.06
CA LEU A 200 0.64 -16.10 -10.65
C LEU A 200 -0.70 -16.58 -10.09
N ALA A 201 -1.81 -15.88 -10.35
CA ALA A 201 -3.13 -16.30 -9.90
C ALA A 201 -3.59 -17.63 -10.51
N LYS A 202 -3.12 -17.98 -11.72
CA LYS A 202 -3.37 -19.29 -12.32
C LYS A 202 -2.61 -20.40 -11.57
N ARG A 203 -1.39 -20.13 -11.13
CA ARG A 203 -0.54 -21.08 -10.38
C ARG A 203 -0.97 -21.20 -8.91
N LEU A 204 -1.36 -20.09 -8.30
CA LEU A 204 -1.83 -20.00 -6.91
C LEU A 204 -3.34 -20.14 -6.85
N HIS A 205 -3.83 -21.35 -7.11
CA HIS A 205 -5.26 -21.56 -7.32
C HIS A 205 -6.13 -21.15 -6.13
N TYR A 206 -5.63 -21.28 -4.89
CA TYR A 206 -6.38 -20.93 -3.68
C TYR A 206 -5.79 -19.75 -2.91
N VAL A 207 -5.13 -18.81 -3.61
CA VAL A 207 -4.70 -17.54 -3.03
C VAL A 207 -5.43 -16.39 -3.72
N PRO A 208 -6.08 -15.49 -2.97
CA PRO A 208 -6.81 -14.36 -3.56
C PRO A 208 -5.90 -13.42 -4.37
N LEU A 209 -6.39 -12.95 -5.52
CA LEU A 209 -5.64 -12.08 -6.42
C LEU A 209 -5.22 -10.76 -5.74
N ASP A 210 -6.08 -10.17 -4.92
CA ASP A 210 -5.77 -8.95 -4.16
C ASP A 210 -4.61 -9.17 -3.18
N ARG A 211 -4.54 -10.37 -2.56
CA ARG A 211 -3.45 -10.75 -1.67
C ARG A 211 -2.14 -10.95 -2.42
N ILE A 212 -2.17 -11.56 -3.60
CA ILE A 212 -1.00 -11.68 -4.48
C ILE A 212 -0.49 -10.29 -4.87
N LYS A 213 -1.38 -9.40 -5.33
CA LYS A 213 -1.03 -8.01 -5.68
C LYS A 213 -0.41 -7.25 -4.51
N TYR A 214 -1.00 -7.41 -3.32
CA TYR A 214 -0.49 -6.80 -2.09
C TYR A 214 0.92 -7.29 -1.76
N ALA A 215 1.17 -8.60 -1.77
CA ALA A 215 2.47 -9.17 -1.47
C ALA A 215 3.57 -8.70 -2.44
N LEU A 216 3.27 -8.70 -3.74
CA LEU A 216 4.20 -8.21 -4.78
C LEU A 216 4.50 -6.72 -4.65
N GLY A 217 3.54 -5.91 -4.18
CA GLY A 217 3.72 -4.47 -4.02
C GLY A 217 4.39 -4.05 -2.72
N GLN A 218 4.30 -4.86 -1.66
CA GLN A 218 4.82 -4.52 -0.33
C GLN A 218 6.17 -5.18 -0.02
N ASN A 219 6.52 -6.26 -0.70
CA ASN A 219 7.78 -6.95 -0.47
C ASN A 219 8.83 -6.48 -1.49
N GLY A 220 9.92 -5.89 -0.99
CA GLY A 220 11.02 -5.39 -1.81
C GLY A 220 11.78 -6.46 -2.59
N ASN A 221 11.62 -7.74 -2.25
CA ASN A 221 12.22 -8.85 -3.00
C ASN A 221 11.56 -9.08 -4.36
N PHE A 222 10.32 -8.60 -4.56
CA PHE A 222 9.66 -8.61 -5.85
C PHE A 222 9.90 -7.28 -6.58
N ILE A 223 10.54 -7.38 -7.74
CA ILE A 223 11.01 -6.23 -8.49
C ILE A 223 10.00 -5.90 -9.57
N TRP A 224 9.35 -4.75 -9.45
CA TRP A 224 8.46 -4.25 -10.49
C TRP A 224 9.24 -3.99 -11.79
N SER A 225 8.81 -4.59 -12.89
CA SER A 225 9.43 -4.41 -14.21
C SER A 225 8.60 -3.53 -15.14
N SER A 226 7.30 -3.84 -15.23
CA SER A 226 6.34 -3.09 -16.03
C SER A 226 4.92 -3.30 -15.48
N VAL A 227 3.91 -2.73 -16.14
CA VAL A 227 2.51 -2.84 -15.71
C VAL A 227 2.13 -4.30 -15.46
N GLU A 228 1.67 -4.59 -14.23
CA GLU A 228 1.28 -5.92 -13.74
C GLU A 228 2.34 -7.02 -13.79
N THR A 229 3.61 -6.69 -14.09
CA THR A 229 4.68 -7.66 -14.36
C THR A 229 5.87 -7.45 -13.42
N PHE A 230 6.28 -8.53 -12.77
CA PHE A 230 7.30 -8.53 -11.71
C PHE A 230 8.37 -9.58 -11.98
N SER A 231 9.57 -9.30 -11.49
CA SER A 231 10.65 -10.26 -11.28
C SER A 231 10.84 -10.52 -9.78
N HIS A 232 11.78 -11.40 -9.44
CA HIS A 232 12.22 -11.64 -8.06
C HIS A 232 13.73 -11.46 -7.97
N VAL A 233 14.24 -10.97 -6.84
CA VAL A 233 15.69 -10.73 -6.61
C VAL A 233 16.56 -11.96 -6.90
N SER A 234 16.04 -13.17 -6.70
CA SER A 234 16.77 -14.42 -6.99
C SER A 234 16.90 -14.75 -8.48
N ARG A 235 16.24 -13.99 -9.36
CA ARG A 235 16.29 -14.18 -10.82
C ARG A 235 17.22 -13.19 -11.51
N ILE A 236 17.84 -12.31 -10.72
CA ILE A 236 18.73 -11.28 -11.22
C ILE A 236 20.16 -11.84 -11.22
N ASP A 237 20.79 -11.81 -12.39
CA ASP A 237 22.18 -12.22 -12.55
C ASP A 237 23.10 -11.04 -12.24
N ILE A 238 23.75 -11.10 -11.07
CA ILE A 238 24.81 -10.18 -10.64
C ILE A 238 25.90 -11.03 -9.99
N THR A 239 27.14 -10.92 -10.47
CA THR A 239 28.25 -11.67 -9.87
C THR A 239 28.73 -11.03 -8.57
N ASP A 240 29.44 -11.79 -7.73
CA ASP A 240 30.00 -11.25 -6.49
C ASP A 240 31.05 -10.14 -6.76
N GLU A 241 31.81 -10.26 -7.85
CA GLU A 241 32.78 -9.23 -8.29
C GLU A 241 32.08 -7.93 -8.69
N GLU A 242 31.00 -8.01 -9.46
CA GLU A 242 30.21 -6.83 -9.84
C GLU A 242 29.54 -6.19 -8.62
N ARG A 243 29.00 -7.02 -7.72
CA ARG A 243 28.40 -6.56 -6.47
C ARG A 243 29.39 -5.75 -5.64
N GLU A 244 30.64 -6.22 -5.52
CA GLU A 244 31.66 -5.49 -4.77
C GLU A 244 32.14 -4.24 -5.53
N ALA A 245 32.33 -4.31 -6.84
CA ALA A 245 32.71 -3.15 -7.66
C ALA A 245 31.68 -2.01 -7.56
N ILE A 246 30.39 -2.33 -7.61
CA ILE A 246 29.29 -1.36 -7.44
C ILE A 246 29.32 -0.75 -6.04
N ARG A 247 29.54 -1.58 -5.01
CA ARG A 247 29.61 -1.10 -3.62
C ARG A 247 30.81 -0.17 -3.41
N GLU A 248 31.99 -0.54 -3.90
CA GLU A 248 33.19 0.28 -3.80
C GLU A 248 33.02 1.63 -4.53
N ALA A 249 32.44 1.60 -5.74
CA ALA A 249 32.13 2.81 -6.49
C ALA A 249 31.15 3.71 -5.71
N ALA A 250 30.07 3.16 -5.18
CA ALA A 250 29.10 3.91 -4.40
C ALA A 250 29.72 4.54 -3.14
N VAL A 251 30.58 3.80 -2.42
CA VAL A 251 31.32 4.33 -1.26
C VAL A 251 32.22 5.49 -1.68
N ARG A 252 33.03 5.31 -2.73
CA ARG A 252 33.97 6.32 -3.23
C ARG A 252 33.25 7.62 -3.63
N GLU A 253 32.20 7.50 -4.44
CA GLU A 253 31.44 8.66 -4.93
C GLU A 253 30.68 9.36 -3.80
N CYS A 254 30.03 8.61 -2.90
CA CYS A 254 29.38 9.20 -1.73
C CYS A 254 30.36 9.88 -0.77
N ASN A 255 31.59 9.35 -0.64
CA ASN A 255 32.63 9.99 0.17
C ASN A 255 33.14 11.29 -0.45
N ALA A 256 33.25 11.36 -1.78
CA ALA A 256 33.74 12.54 -2.48
C ALA A 256 32.67 13.64 -2.65
N PHE A 257 31.44 13.25 -2.99
CA PHE A 257 30.40 14.18 -3.43
C PHE A 257 29.16 14.21 -2.53
N GLY A 258 29.04 13.26 -1.60
CA GLY A 258 27.90 13.09 -0.70
C GLY A 258 26.76 12.25 -1.28
N TYR A 259 26.83 11.89 -2.56
CA TYR A 259 25.84 11.07 -3.25
C TYR A 259 26.46 10.45 -4.51
N VAL A 260 25.75 9.50 -5.11
CA VAL A 260 26.02 8.97 -6.45
C VAL A 260 24.70 8.73 -7.17
N SER A 261 24.65 8.97 -8.49
CA SER A 261 23.51 8.50 -9.28
C SER A 261 23.67 7.00 -9.52
N ILE A 262 22.60 6.24 -9.35
CA ILE A 262 22.56 4.80 -9.65
C ILE A 262 22.96 4.52 -11.11
N THR A 263 22.71 5.48 -12.01
CA THR A 263 23.08 5.40 -13.44
C THR A 263 24.56 5.50 -13.70
N ASP A 264 25.33 6.03 -12.76
CA ASP A 264 26.76 6.30 -12.92
C ASP A 264 27.61 5.19 -12.29
N LEU A 265 26.95 4.19 -11.69
CA LEU A 265 27.61 3.04 -11.09
C LEU A 265 28.04 2.04 -12.17
N PRO A 266 29.12 1.28 -11.93
CA PRO A 266 29.69 0.38 -12.93
C PRO A 266 28.84 -0.88 -13.06
N PHE A 267 27.82 -0.83 -13.91
CA PHE A 267 26.89 -1.95 -14.11
C PHE A 267 27.48 -3.07 -14.97
N GLY A 268 28.56 -2.82 -15.70
CA GLY A 268 29.23 -3.85 -16.51
C GLY A 268 28.28 -4.52 -17.49
N GLU A 269 28.21 -5.85 -17.45
CA GLU A 269 27.35 -6.68 -18.30
C GLU A 269 26.01 -7.05 -17.62
N ILE A 270 25.70 -6.50 -16.44
CA ILE A 270 24.46 -6.80 -15.71
C ILE A 270 23.23 -6.50 -16.57
N GLU A 271 23.21 -5.36 -17.27
CA GLU A 271 22.07 -5.00 -18.13
C GLU A 271 21.87 -6.01 -19.26
N ASP A 272 22.96 -6.50 -19.86
CA ASP A 272 22.93 -7.48 -20.94
C ASP A 272 22.47 -8.86 -20.46
N ARG A 273 22.92 -9.30 -19.28
CA ARG A 273 22.51 -10.60 -18.70
C ARG A 273 21.07 -10.57 -18.17
N ASN A 274 20.51 -9.38 -17.92
CA ASN A 274 19.15 -9.18 -17.42
C ASN A 274 18.24 -8.46 -18.44
N TYR A 275 18.48 -8.65 -19.74
CA TYR A 275 17.84 -7.95 -20.86
C TYR A 275 16.30 -8.03 -20.91
N GLU A 276 15.69 -9.03 -20.25
CA GLU A 276 14.23 -9.16 -20.15
C GLU A 276 13.61 -8.09 -19.23
N LEU A 277 14.40 -7.51 -18.33
CA LEU A 277 13.96 -6.49 -17.38
C LEU A 277 14.00 -5.10 -17.99
N SER A 278 13.12 -4.22 -17.50
CA SER A 278 13.30 -2.80 -17.78
C SER A 278 14.58 -2.28 -17.10
N ILE A 279 15.23 -1.28 -17.71
CA ILE A 279 16.41 -0.61 -17.14
C ILE A 279 16.13 -0.15 -15.70
N THR A 280 14.91 0.36 -15.43
CA THR A 280 14.51 0.76 -14.08
C THR A 280 14.46 -0.41 -13.09
N ALA A 281 14.00 -1.58 -13.54
CA ALA A 281 14.01 -2.78 -12.72
C ALA A 281 15.43 -3.28 -12.43
N VAL A 282 16.33 -3.24 -13.41
CA VAL A 282 17.76 -3.54 -13.20
C VAL A 282 18.36 -2.59 -12.15
N HIS A 283 18.13 -1.28 -12.27
CA HIS A 283 18.61 -0.29 -11.30
C HIS A 283 18.05 -0.52 -9.89
N ASN A 284 16.78 -0.97 -9.78
CA ASN A 284 16.17 -1.32 -8.51
C ASN A 284 16.79 -2.61 -7.93
N ALA A 285 17.01 -3.62 -8.77
CA ALA A 285 17.65 -4.88 -8.40
C ALA A 285 19.07 -4.67 -7.87
N VAL A 286 19.89 -3.92 -8.61
CA VAL A 286 21.26 -3.56 -8.20
C VAL A 286 21.24 -2.85 -6.85
N TYR A 287 20.34 -1.89 -6.65
CA TYR A 287 20.22 -1.23 -5.35
C TYR A 287 19.90 -2.23 -4.23
N LEU A 288 18.89 -3.08 -4.42
CA LEU A 288 18.43 -4.06 -3.42
C LEU A 288 19.53 -5.07 -3.06
N ILE A 289 20.22 -5.60 -4.06
CA ILE A 289 21.21 -6.69 -3.91
C ILE A 289 22.56 -6.16 -3.41
N CYS A 290 23.01 -5.02 -3.94
CA CYS A 290 24.38 -4.53 -3.73
C CYS A 290 24.49 -3.47 -2.63
N LEU A 291 23.45 -2.64 -2.41
CA LEU A 291 23.58 -1.36 -1.70
C LEU A 291 22.61 -1.18 -0.51
N LEU A 292 21.52 -1.93 -0.42
CA LEU A 292 20.44 -1.75 0.57
C LEU A 292 20.92 -1.74 2.05
N ASP A 293 22.00 -2.48 2.33
CA ASP A 293 22.57 -2.60 3.67
C ASP A 293 23.16 -1.25 4.15
N LYS A 294 23.91 -0.57 3.28
CA LYS A 294 24.74 0.60 3.63
C LYS A 294 24.25 1.93 3.06
N PHE A 295 23.27 1.91 2.15
CA PHE A 295 22.85 3.09 1.41
C PHE A 295 21.32 3.25 1.39
N ASP A 296 20.91 4.51 1.33
CA ASP A 296 19.52 4.91 1.05
C ASP A 296 19.40 5.33 -0.41
N LYS A 297 18.25 5.06 -1.04
CA LYS A 297 17.95 5.52 -2.40
C LYS A 297 16.69 6.38 -2.45
N LYS A 298 16.77 7.52 -3.15
CA LYS A 298 15.65 8.39 -3.50
C LYS A 298 15.72 8.73 -4.98
N GLY A 299 14.73 8.27 -5.76
CA GLY A 299 14.79 8.37 -7.22
C GLY A 299 16.02 7.63 -7.77
N LYS A 300 16.83 8.34 -8.57
CA LYS A 300 18.10 7.83 -9.08
C LYS A 300 19.27 8.02 -8.10
N ILE A 301 19.08 8.73 -6.99
CA ILE A 301 20.19 9.10 -6.11
C ILE A 301 20.36 8.12 -4.97
N VAL A 302 21.59 7.66 -4.81
CA VAL A 302 22.06 6.83 -3.71
C VAL A 302 22.92 7.68 -2.77
N THR A 303 22.63 7.64 -1.48
CA THR A 303 23.40 8.29 -0.42
C THR A 303 23.78 7.26 0.64
N ARG A 304 24.79 7.54 1.46
CA ARG A 304 25.04 6.70 2.64
C ARG A 304 23.81 6.74 3.55
N LYS A 305 23.58 5.62 4.23
CA LYS A 305 22.42 5.47 5.10
C LYS A 305 22.41 6.54 6.19
N GLY A 306 21.30 7.27 6.31
CA GLY A 306 21.14 8.36 7.27
C GLY A 306 21.73 9.71 6.85
N ASP A 307 22.42 9.82 5.71
CA ASP A 307 22.88 11.12 5.21
C ASP A 307 21.68 11.99 4.78
N VAL A 308 21.77 13.29 5.05
CA VAL A 308 20.75 14.26 4.63
C VAL A 308 20.98 14.63 3.17
N PHE A 309 20.09 14.16 2.30
CA PHE A 309 20.09 14.51 0.89
C PHE A 309 19.62 15.96 0.67
N ASP A 310 20.53 16.83 0.22
CA ASP A 310 20.25 18.23 -0.14
C ASP A 310 20.16 18.40 -1.67
N ALA A 311 18.96 18.14 -2.20
CA ALA A 311 18.64 18.32 -3.62
C ALA A 311 18.92 19.75 -4.12
N LEU A 312 18.72 20.77 -3.28
CA LEU A 312 18.93 22.16 -3.67
C LEU A 312 20.41 22.46 -3.91
N SER A 313 21.29 21.96 -3.05
CA SER A 313 22.73 22.11 -3.23
C SER A 313 23.25 21.41 -4.47
N ILE A 314 22.75 20.21 -4.78
CA ILE A 314 23.10 19.46 -5.99
C ILE A 314 22.63 20.22 -7.24
N MET A 315 21.37 20.67 -7.25
CA MET A 315 20.81 21.48 -8.33
C MET A 315 21.61 22.77 -8.56
N LYS A 316 22.04 23.45 -7.49
CA LYS A 316 22.91 24.65 -7.59
C LYS A 316 24.27 24.33 -8.19
N LYS A 317 24.89 23.19 -7.84
CA LYS A 317 26.16 22.74 -8.45
C LYS A 317 25.97 22.48 -9.94
N TYR A 318 24.92 21.77 -10.31
CA TYR A 318 24.58 21.51 -11.71
C TYR A 318 24.33 22.80 -12.50
N CYS A 319 23.55 23.75 -11.96
CA CYS A 319 23.32 25.04 -12.62
C CYS A 319 24.62 25.82 -12.93
N ARG A 320 25.70 25.61 -12.17
CA ARG A 320 27.00 26.28 -12.44
C ARG A 320 27.72 25.72 -13.66
N THR A 321 27.38 24.52 -14.11
CA THR A 321 28.03 23.87 -15.25
C THR A 321 27.29 24.09 -16.57
N ILE A 322 26.17 24.82 -16.55
CA ILE A 322 25.30 25.00 -17.70
C ILE A 322 25.44 26.41 -18.25
N ASP A 323 25.55 26.51 -19.57
CA ASP A 323 25.54 27.79 -20.28
C ASP A 323 24.12 28.29 -20.61
N LYS A 324 23.22 27.38 -20.99
CA LYS A 324 21.82 27.67 -21.30
C LYS A 324 20.97 26.43 -21.07
N CYS A 325 19.80 26.60 -20.47
CA CYS A 325 18.80 25.54 -20.31
C CYS A 325 17.38 26.09 -20.25
N SER A 326 16.40 25.21 -20.41
CA SER A 326 15.00 25.52 -20.14
C SER A 326 14.63 25.26 -18.69
N LEU A 327 13.50 25.81 -18.23
CA LEU A 327 12.91 25.48 -16.94
C LEU A 327 12.53 23.98 -16.88
N ASP A 328 12.06 23.42 -17.99
CA ASP A 328 11.70 22.01 -18.07
C ASP A 328 12.92 21.10 -17.92
N ASP A 329 14.10 21.50 -18.42
CA ASP A 329 15.35 20.76 -18.18
C ASP A 329 15.66 20.70 -16.67
N LEU A 330 15.55 21.82 -15.96
CA LEU A 330 15.78 21.85 -14.52
C LEU A 330 14.72 21.04 -13.74
N LEU A 331 13.46 21.03 -14.19
CA LEU A 331 12.39 20.20 -13.60
C LEU A 331 12.64 18.70 -13.82
N ASN A 332 13.11 18.33 -15.01
CA ASN A 332 13.43 16.94 -15.32
C ASN A 332 14.59 16.43 -14.45
N ILE A 333 15.60 17.25 -14.21
CA ILE A 333 16.74 16.87 -13.37
C ILE A 333 16.32 16.72 -11.92
N GLU A 334 15.50 17.62 -11.38
CA GLU A 334 14.94 17.41 -10.04
C GLU A 334 14.11 16.13 -9.95
N LYS A 335 13.31 15.82 -10.98
CA LYS A 335 12.55 14.58 -11.03
C LYS A 335 13.47 13.36 -10.97
N GLU A 336 14.59 13.40 -11.68
CA GLU A 336 15.60 12.35 -11.62
C GLU A 336 16.25 12.25 -10.24
N LEU A 337 16.56 13.39 -9.63
CA LEU A 337 17.21 13.49 -8.32
C LEU A 337 16.31 13.06 -7.16
N THR A 338 15.02 13.40 -7.19
CA THR A 338 14.11 13.28 -6.04
C THR A 338 12.98 12.26 -6.25
N GLY A 339 12.74 11.83 -7.50
CA GLY A 339 11.57 11.04 -7.89
C GLY A 339 10.28 11.87 -8.03
N GLU A 340 10.29 13.13 -7.62
CA GLU A 340 9.14 14.04 -7.63
C GLU A 340 9.46 15.32 -8.41
N VAL A 341 8.42 16.00 -8.91
CA VAL A 341 8.60 17.34 -9.51
C VAL A 341 8.12 18.37 -8.51
N ARG A 342 9.05 19.04 -7.80
CA ARG A 342 8.75 20.15 -6.89
C ARG A 342 9.33 21.43 -7.46
N ARG A 343 8.52 22.15 -8.26
CA ARG A 343 8.88 23.43 -8.91
C ARG A 343 9.72 24.41 -8.09
N ARG A 344 9.61 24.41 -6.76
CA ARG A 344 10.41 25.24 -5.87
C ARG A 344 11.92 25.03 -6.04
N ILE A 345 12.42 23.79 -5.98
CA ILE A 345 13.89 23.54 -5.95
C ILE A 345 14.55 23.98 -7.26
N PRO A 346 14.03 23.63 -8.44
CA PRO A 346 14.57 24.06 -9.72
C PRO A 346 14.55 25.58 -9.89
N LEU A 347 13.43 26.22 -9.54
CA LEU A 347 13.30 27.67 -9.63
C LEU A 347 14.26 28.38 -8.67
N GLU A 348 14.40 27.87 -7.45
CA GLU A 348 15.30 28.45 -6.44
C GLU A 348 16.77 28.28 -6.85
N ALA A 349 17.17 27.09 -7.31
CA ALA A 349 18.52 26.85 -7.83
C ALA A 349 18.85 27.71 -9.06
N GLY A 350 17.96 27.69 -10.07
CA GLY A 350 18.10 28.45 -11.30
C GLY A 350 18.18 29.96 -11.03
N ASN A 351 17.26 30.51 -10.22
CA ASN A 351 17.26 31.94 -9.90
C ASN A 351 18.46 32.37 -9.03
N THR A 352 19.12 31.42 -8.33
CA THR A 352 20.32 31.71 -7.52
C THR A 352 21.58 31.75 -8.37
N ILE A 353 21.67 30.90 -9.39
CA ILE A 353 22.93 30.65 -10.13
C ILE A 353 22.90 31.16 -11.57
N LEU A 354 21.76 31.11 -12.24
CA LEU A 354 21.57 31.48 -13.64
C LEU A 354 20.76 32.79 -13.76
N VAL A 355 20.64 33.30 -14.97
CA VAL A 355 19.82 34.46 -15.32
C VAL A 355 18.62 33.98 -16.13
N ARG A 356 17.42 34.22 -15.61
CA ARG A 356 16.18 33.84 -16.29
C ARG A 356 15.78 34.96 -17.26
N ILE A 357 15.89 34.69 -18.56
CA ILE A 357 15.68 35.72 -19.59
C ILE A 357 14.23 35.77 -20.08
N ASN A 358 13.45 34.73 -19.86
CA ASN A 358 12.01 34.68 -20.14
C ASN A 358 11.34 33.59 -19.29
N LYS A 359 10.06 33.31 -19.54
CA LYS A 359 9.29 32.34 -18.75
C LYS A 359 9.96 30.96 -18.67
N ASP A 360 10.62 30.51 -19.73
CA ASP A 360 11.04 29.11 -19.83
C ASP A 360 12.55 28.96 -20.05
N THR A 361 13.34 30.04 -20.13
CA THR A 361 14.76 29.99 -20.48
C THR A 361 15.66 30.64 -19.43
N TYR A 362 16.75 29.92 -19.10
CA TYR A 362 17.86 30.38 -18.28
C TYR A 362 19.16 30.40 -19.09
N VAL A 363 20.04 31.35 -18.77
CA VAL A 363 21.39 31.47 -19.34
C VAL A 363 22.41 31.75 -18.23
N ALA A 364 23.66 31.38 -18.47
CA ALA A 364 24.78 31.77 -17.62
C ALA A 364 25.04 33.28 -17.70
N ASP A 365 25.64 33.83 -16.64
CA ASP A 365 25.91 35.27 -16.49
C ASP A 365 26.67 35.87 -17.67
N LYS A 366 27.54 35.10 -18.34
CA LYS A 366 28.32 35.56 -19.51
C LYS A 366 27.47 35.96 -20.72
N TYR A 367 26.17 35.62 -20.74
CA TYR A 367 25.24 35.98 -21.81
C TYR A 367 24.44 37.26 -21.54
N VAL A 368 24.72 37.96 -20.44
CA VAL A 368 24.11 39.25 -20.10
C VAL A 368 25.17 40.28 -19.76
N HIS A 369 24.93 41.52 -20.16
CA HIS A 369 25.87 42.64 -20.00
C HIS A 369 25.17 43.75 -19.22
N PHE A 370 25.09 43.60 -17.90
CA PHE A 370 24.38 44.56 -17.05
C PHE A 370 25.24 45.78 -16.71
N ASN A 371 24.89 46.95 -17.26
CA ASN A 371 25.35 48.21 -16.71
C ASN A 371 24.54 48.54 -15.44
N VAL A 372 25.08 48.12 -14.30
CA VAL A 372 24.36 48.15 -13.02
C VAL A 372 23.86 49.54 -12.66
N ASP A 373 24.68 50.58 -12.85
CA ASP A 373 24.32 51.93 -12.42
C ASP A 373 23.18 52.51 -13.28
N ILE A 374 23.22 52.33 -14.61
CA ILE A 374 22.15 52.79 -15.52
C ILE A 374 20.86 51.99 -15.30
N ILE A 375 20.96 50.68 -15.07
CA ILE A 375 19.77 49.85 -14.83
C ILE A 375 19.11 50.23 -13.50
N ASP A 376 19.89 50.45 -12.44
CA ASP A 376 19.34 50.91 -11.16
C ASP A 376 18.69 52.30 -11.29
N GLU A 377 19.26 53.21 -12.10
CA GLU A 377 18.62 54.49 -12.44
C GLU A 377 17.29 54.29 -13.20
N ALA A 378 17.23 53.34 -14.14
CA ALA A 378 15.99 53.02 -14.84
C ALA A 378 14.92 52.49 -13.87
N ILE A 379 15.27 51.63 -12.91
CA ILE A 379 14.34 51.11 -11.89
C ILE A 379 13.85 52.25 -10.97
N GLU A 380 14.72 53.20 -10.62
CA GLU A 380 14.39 54.38 -9.81
C GLU A 380 13.27 55.25 -10.43
N LEU A 381 13.14 55.24 -11.77
CA LEU A 381 12.06 55.93 -12.45
C LEU A 381 10.68 55.34 -12.12
N PHE A 382 10.61 54.07 -11.76
CA PHE A 382 9.36 53.37 -11.42
C PHE A 382 9.13 53.29 -9.91
N VAL A 383 10.16 52.95 -9.13
CA VAL A 383 10.05 52.73 -7.69
C VAL A 383 10.09 54.07 -6.94
N LYS A 384 8.95 54.77 -6.86
CA LYS A 384 8.86 56.09 -6.20
C LYS A 384 8.90 56.04 -4.68
N GLY A 385 8.39 54.96 -4.08
CA GLY A 385 8.45 54.70 -2.65
C GLY A 385 9.58 53.73 -2.29
N ASP A 386 9.39 52.98 -1.21
CA ASP A 386 10.34 51.97 -0.73
C ASP A 386 10.34 50.68 -1.54
N TYR A 387 9.23 50.38 -2.21
CA TYR A 387 9.05 49.14 -2.96
C TYR A 387 8.01 49.30 -4.08
N LEU A 388 8.03 48.36 -5.03
CA LEU A 388 7.04 48.25 -6.10
C LEU A 388 6.83 46.78 -6.48
N PRO A 389 5.57 46.29 -6.58
CA PRO A 389 5.31 44.94 -7.07
C PRO A 389 5.84 44.76 -8.49
N LEU A 390 6.48 43.63 -8.75
CA LEU A 390 7.12 43.36 -10.04
C LEU A 390 6.15 43.49 -11.22
N LYS A 391 4.90 43.05 -11.06
CA LYS A 391 3.87 43.20 -12.12
C LYS A 391 3.53 44.65 -12.49
N SER A 392 3.90 45.62 -11.65
CA SER A 392 3.65 47.03 -11.92
C SER A 392 4.64 47.61 -12.94
N PHE A 393 5.72 46.90 -13.25
CA PHE A 393 6.62 47.26 -14.35
C PHE A 393 6.00 46.82 -15.69
N THR A 394 5.39 47.76 -16.40
CA THR A 394 4.66 47.50 -17.65
C THR A 394 5.43 47.92 -18.90
N VAL A 395 6.47 48.75 -18.77
CA VAL A 395 7.27 49.28 -19.87
C VAL A 395 8.76 49.23 -19.53
N PHE A 396 9.59 48.88 -20.51
CA PHE A 396 11.04 48.70 -20.34
C PHE A 396 11.90 49.64 -21.22
N GLY A 397 11.29 50.63 -21.87
CA GLY A 397 12.01 51.51 -22.82
C GLY A 397 13.12 52.37 -22.21
N ALA A 398 13.16 52.52 -20.88
CA ALA A 398 14.23 53.22 -20.17
C ALA A 398 15.43 52.31 -19.83
N PHE A 399 15.29 50.99 -19.99
CA PHE A 399 16.35 50.04 -19.64
C PHE A 399 17.37 49.95 -20.79
N PRO A 400 18.68 49.94 -20.48
CA PRO A 400 19.72 49.86 -21.49
C PRO A 400 19.78 48.46 -22.12
N ASP A 401 20.33 48.36 -23.33
CA ASP A 401 20.64 47.05 -23.91
C ASP A 401 21.62 46.28 -23.02
N CYS A 402 21.29 45.02 -22.73
CA CYS A 402 22.13 44.09 -21.98
C CYS A 402 22.36 42.77 -22.72
N GLY A 403 22.07 42.72 -24.02
CA GLY A 403 22.14 41.53 -24.87
C GLY A 403 20.93 40.60 -24.77
N GLN A 404 19.91 40.95 -23.98
CA GLN A 404 18.66 40.21 -23.82
C GLN A 404 17.49 41.19 -23.77
N GLU A 405 16.30 40.76 -24.22
CA GLU A 405 15.10 41.59 -24.17
C GLU A 405 14.59 41.73 -22.72
N TRP A 406 14.42 42.97 -22.26
CA TRP A 406 13.90 43.25 -20.93
C TRP A 406 12.43 42.83 -20.78
N ASN A 407 12.19 42.06 -19.74
CA ASN A 407 10.86 41.66 -19.30
C ASN A 407 10.89 41.40 -17.78
N LEU A 408 9.74 41.05 -17.20
CA LEU A 408 9.62 40.82 -15.77
C LEU A 408 10.55 39.71 -15.23
N PHE A 409 10.85 38.66 -16.02
CA PHE A 409 11.74 37.58 -15.59
C PHE A 409 13.20 38.03 -15.54
N LEU A 410 13.63 38.80 -16.55
CA LEU A 410 14.97 39.36 -16.59
C LEU A 410 15.17 40.39 -15.47
N LEU A 411 14.18 41.26 -15.25
CA LEU A 411 14.19 42.22 -14.14
C LEU A 411 14.24 41.52 -12.77
N GLU A 412 13.46 40.46 -12.57
CA GLU A 412 13.54 39.63 -11.36
C GLU A 412 14.97 39.11 -11.17
N SER A 413 15.55 38.50 -12.20
CA SER A 413 16.91 37.94 -12.15
C SER A 413 17.97 39.00 -11.82
N TYR A 414 17.85 40.19 -12.43
CA TYR A 414 18.71 41.32 -12.18
C TYR A 414 18.63 41.78 -10.71
N CYS A 415 17.42 42.03 -10.19
CA CYS A 415 17.20 42.51 -8.83
C CYS A 415 17.57 41.48 -7.75
N ARG A 416 17.54 40.19 -8.07
CA ARG A 416 17.97 39.12 -7.14
C ARG A 416 19.48 39.09 -6.92
N ARG A 417 20.28 39.37 -7.95
CA ARG A 417 21.71 39.02 -7.96
C ARG A 417 22.66 40.17 -8.25
N PHE A 418 22.25 41.17 -9.02
CA PHE A 418 23.16 42.13 -9.64
C PHE A 418 22.95 43.57 -9.18
N SER A 419 21.71 43.98 -8.92
CA SER A 419 21.39 45.35 -8.50
C SER A 419 22.15 45.75 -7.23
N ARG A 420 22.62 47.01 -7.18
CA ARG A 420 23.25 47.59 -5.99
C ARG A 420 22.20 48.25 -5.10
N ARG A 421 21.17 48.86 -5.69
CA ARG A 421 20.17 49.69 -5.00
C ARG A 421 18.89 48.95 -4.63
N PHE A 422 18.56 47.87 -5.34
CA PHE A 422 17.32 47.13 -5.17
C PHE A 422 17.59 45.65 -4.85
N ARG A 423 16.67 45.03 -4.11
CA ARG A 423 16.57 43.58 -3.91
C ARG A 423 15.21 43.11 -4.43
N PHE A 424 15.11 41.82 -4.71
CA PHE A 424 13.83 41.19 -5.04
C PHE A 424 13.49 40.13 -4.01
N ASP A 425 12.34 40.31 -3.37
CA ASP A 425 11.82 39.37 -2.38
C ASP A 425 10.49 38.78 -2.86
N THR A 426 10.24 37.52 -2.48
CA THR A 426 8.99 36.82 -2.74
C THR A 426 8.82 35.69 -1.71
N PRO A 427 7.59 35.31 -1.32
CA PRO A 427 7.39 34.23 -0.34
C PRO A 427 7.85 32.87 -0.89
N THR A 428 7.69 32.66 -2.19
CA THR A 428 8.06 31.42 -2.88
C THR A 428 8.48 31.73 -4.31
N ALA A 429 9.56 31.09 -4.77
CA ALA A 429 9.95 31.17 -6.18
C ALA A 429 8.78 30.71 -7.07
N ASN A 430 8.50 31.46 -8.14
CA ASN A 430 7.33 31.24 -8.96
C ASN A 430 7.56 31.67 -10.42
N SER A 431 6.61 31.35 -11.29
CA SER A 431 6.60 31.75 -12.71
C SER A 431 5.42 32.67 -13.04
N ARG A 432 4.87 33.37 -12.02
CA ARG A 432 3.73 34.30 -12.17
C ARG A 432 4.15 35.76 -12.05
N ASN A 433 5.46 36.02 -11.99
CA ASN A 433 6.04 37.34 -11.72
C ASN A 433 5.50 37.92 -10.40
N ALA A 434 5.26 37.05 -9.41
CA ALA A 434 4.82 37.47 -8.09
C ALA A 434 6.02 37.74 -7.18
N GLY A 435 6.03 38.91 -6.56
CA GLY A 435 7.16 39.40 -5.77
C GLY A 435 7.30 40.90 -5.92
N VAL A 436 8.22 41.46 -5.14
CA VAL A 436 8.37 42.90 -4.98
C VAL A 436 9.83 43.30 -5.21
N VAL A 437 10.04 44.36 -5.98
CA VAL A 437 11.32 45.06 -6.08
C VAL A 437 11.38 46.07 -4.95
N ILE A 438 12.38 45.95 -4.08
CA ILE A 438 12.46 46.68 -2.81
C ILE A 438 13.79 47.43 -2.78
N ARG A 439 13.77 48.70 -2.38
CA ARG A 439 15.01 49.44 -2.11
C ARG A 439 15.78 48.75 -1.01
N LYS A 440 17.09 48.56 -1.17
CA LYS A 440 17.91 47.95 -0.11
C LYS A 440 17.95 48.77 1.18
N SER A 441 17.68 50.08 1.10
CA SER A 441 17.51 50.97 2.25
C SER A 441 16.22 50.69 3.03
N CYS A 442 15.24 50.00 2.45
CA CYS A 442 14.01 49.62 3.12
C CYS A 442 14.28 48.45 4.09
N GLY A 443 14.00 48.70 5.36
CA GLY A 443 14.14 47.74 6.46
C GLY A 443 12.97 46.77 6.61
N MET A 444 11.89 46.93 5.83
CA MET A 444 10.70 46.09 5.97
C MET A 444 10.96 44.66 5.51
N ASP A 445 10.45 43.69 6.27
CA ASP A 445 10.33 42.31 5.84
C ASP A 445 9.17 42.12 4.85
N TYR A 446 9.10 40.95 4.21
CA TYR A 446 8.08 40.72 3.20
C TYR A 446 6.64 40.71 3.74
N THR A 447 6.44 40.28 5.00
CA THR A 447 5.12 40.34 5.65
C THR A 447 4.73 41.80 5.91
N GLU A 448 5.66 42.62 6.37
CA GLU A 448 5.45 44.06 6.61
C GLU A 448 5.11 44.79 5.31
N ILE A 449 5.79 44.48 4.19
CA ILE A 449 5.45 45.03 2.87
C ILE A 449 4.03 44.67 2.45
N MET A 450 3.62 43.41 2.62
CA MET A 450 2.24 43.01 2.32
C MET A 450 1.23 43.71 3.24
N THR A 451 1.58 43.91 4.51
CA THR A 451 0.76 44.61 5.50
C THR A 451 0.59 46.07 5.11
N ASP A 452 1.69 46.77 4.80
CA ASP A 452 1.69 48.15 4.34
C ASP A 452 0.86 48.33 3.05
N ALA A 453 1.02 47.43 2.08
CA ALA A 453 0.23 47.46 0.85
C ALA A 453 -1.28 47.32 1.11
N VAL A 454 -1.69 46.45 2.04
CA VAL A 454 -3.10 46.27 2.42
C VAL A 454 -3.65 47.49 3.15
N VAL A 455 -2.86 48.09 4.07
CA VAL A 455 -3.23 49.33 4.77
C VAL A 455 -3.46 50.46 3.76
N ASN A 456 -2.57 50.62 2.79
CA ASN A 456 -2.62 51.69 1.80
C ASN A 456 -3.73 51.49 0.75
N ALA A 457 -4.20 50.25 0.55
CA ALA A 457 -5.29 49.94 -0.38
C ALA A 457 -6.69 50.21 0.20
N ASP A 458 -6.79 50.44 1.51
CA ASP A 458 -8.04 50.73 2.23
C ASP A 458 -9.17 49.69 1.98
N ILE A 459 -8.80 48.41 1.93
CA ILE A 459 -9.73 47.30 1.66
C ILE A 459 -10.29 46.67 2.95
N PRO A 460 -11.47 46.01 2.89
CA PRO A 460 -12.02 45.29 4.04
C PRO A 460 -11.10 44.17 4.58
N PHE A 461 -10.99 44.06 5.91
CA PHE A 461 -10.16 43.06 6.59
C PHE A 461 -10.83 41.68 6.68
N ASN A 462 -11.02 41.10 5.50
CA ASN A 462 -11.49 39.75 5.31
C ASN A 462 -10.41 38.95 4.59
N ASP A 463 -10.11 37.75 5.09
CA ASP A 463 -9.11 36.83 4.54
C ASP A 463 -9.22 36.68 3.03
N THR A 464 -10.44 36.54 2.52
CA THR A 464 -10.71 36.33 1.10
C THR A 464 -10.41 37.59 0.28
N VAL A 465 -10.73 38.77 0.81
CA VAL A 465 -10.55 40.05 0.12
C VAL A 465 -9.06 40.41 0.08
N ILE A 466 -8.38 40.30 1.22
CA ILE A 466 -6.94 40.56 1.32
C ILE A 466 -6.15 39.57 0.46
N GLY A 467 -6.44 38.28 0.55
CA GLY A 467 -5.76 37.25 -0.23
C GLY A 467 -5.92 37.48 -1.75
N LYS A 468 -7.12 37.86 -2.20
CA LYS A 468 -7.39 38.22 -3.60
C LYS A 468 -6.62 39.47 -4.02
N PHE A 469 -6.66 40.54 -3.21
CA PHE A 469 -5.93 41.78 -3.49
C PHE A 469 -4.43 41.53 -3.67
N LEU A 470 -3.80 40.82 -2.73
CA LEU A 470 -2.37 40.52 -2.78
C LEU A 470 -1.99 39.70 -4.02
N TYR A 471 -2.84 38.76 -4.41
CA TYR A 471 -2.63 37.94 -5.60
C TYR A 471 -2.78 38.71 -6.92
N GLU A 472 -3.84 39.50 -7.05
CA GLU A 472 -4.13 40.29 -8.26
C GLU A 472 -3.04 41.33 -8.51
N ASN A 473 -2.61 42.03 -7.45
CA ASN A 473 -1.55 43.04 -7.52
C ASN A 473 -0.12 42.45 -7.54
N GLY A 474 0.02 41.12 -7.52
CA GLY A 474 1.30 40.45 -7.76
C GLY A 474 2.22 40.33 -6.54
N TYR A 475 1.73 40.54 -5.32
CA TYR A 475 2.48 40.26 -4.09
C TYR A 475 2.59 38.76 -3.80
N THR A 476 1.61 37.95 -4.22
CA THR A 476 1.60 36.51 -3.98
C THR A 476 1.32 35.71 -5.25
N GLY A 477 1.88 34.50 -5.33
CA GLY A 477 1.64 33.57 -6.44
C GLY A 477 0.29 32.83 -6.34
N ARG A 478 -0.40 32.92 -5.20
CA ARG A 478 -1.69 32.26 -4.91
C ARG A 478 -2.62 33.23 -4.17
N SER A 479 -3.92 33.10 -4.40
CA SER A 479 -4.97 33.87 -3.71
C SER A 479 -5.12 33.51 -2.23
N THR A 480 -4.63 32.34 -1.83
CA THR A 480 -4.54 31.91 -0.43
C THR A 480 -3.08 32.00 0.02
N THR A 481 -2.82 32.64 1.16
CA THR A 481 -1.50 32.67 1.80
C THR A 481 -1.62 32.32 3.28
N ALA A 482 -0.70 31.50 3.80
CA ALA A 482 -0.70 31.10 5.21
C ALA A 482 -0.50 32.30 6.15
N LYS A 483 0.01 33.42 5.62
CA LYS A 483 0.25 34.66 6.36
C LYS A 483 -0.93 35.63 6.40
N VAL A 484 -2.08 35.32 5.77
CA VAL A 484 -3.23 36.24 5.76
C VAL A 484 -3.68 36.60 7.18
N GLY A 485 -3.76 35.62 8.09
CA GLY A 485 -4.15 35.87 9.49
C GLY A 485 -3.18 36.83 10.20
N GLU A 486 -1.88 36.59 10.08
CA GLU A 486 -0.84 37.46 10.66
C GLU A 486 -0.93 38.90 10.11
N ILE A 487 -1.17 39.05 8.80
CA ILE A 487 -1.34 40.35 8.15
C ILE A 487 -2.57 41.05 8.73
N ILE A 488 -3.70 40.36 8.87
CA ILE A 488 -4.94 40.95 9.41
C ILE A 488 -4.75 41.48 10.83
N ASP A 489 -4.10 40.70 11.69
CA ASP A 489 -3.86 41.10 13.08
C ASP A 489 -2.96 42.34 13.15
N LYS A 490 -1.90 42.38 12.32
CA LYS A 490 -1.02 43.56 12.20
C LYS A 490 -1.75 44.78 11.67
N VAL A 491 -2.59 44.61 10.65
CA VAL A 491 -3.38 45.70 10.05
C VAL A 491 -4.38 46.28 11.05
N LYS A 492 -5.08 45.43 11.83
CA LYS A 492 -6.00 45.89 12.89
C LYS A 492 -5.26 46.70 13.96
N ALA A 493 -4.12 46.20 14.43
CA ALA A 493 -3.31 46.89 15.44
C ALA A 493 -2.77 48.25 14.96
N ILE A 494 -2.54 48.44 13.65
CA ILE A 494 -2.11 49.72 13.08
C ILE A 494 -3.27 50.72 13.03
N ARG A 495 -4.50 50.28 12.72
CA ARG A 495 -5.68 51.16 12.76
C ARG A 495 -6.07 51.56 14.18
N GLU A 496 -6.03 50.63 15.13
CA GLU A 496 -6.29 50.90 16.56
C GLU A 496 -5.30 51.89 17.20
N ARG A 497 -4.16 52.16 16.56
CA ARG A 497 -3.19 53.19 16.99
C ARG A 497 -3.33 54.51 16.23
N ARG A 498 -4.11 54.54 15.15
CA ARG A 498 -4.39 55.74 14.33
C ARG A 498 -5.74 56.37 14.70
N ASP A 499 -6.65 55.58 15.26
CA ASP A 499 -7.83 56.03 16.02
C ASP A 499 -7.42 56.35 17.47
#